data_AF-A0A3E2NUU6-F1
#
_entry.id   AF-A0A3E2NUU6-F1
#
_cell.length_a   1.000
_cell.length_b   1.000
_cell.length_c   1.000
_cell.angle_alpha   90.00
_cell.angle_beta   90.00
_cell.angle_gamma   90.00
#
_symmetry.space_group_name_H-M   'P 1'
#
loop_
_entity.id
_entity.type
_entity.pdbx_description
1 polymer ?
#
loop_
_entity_poly.entity_id
_entity_poly.type
_entity_poly.pdbx_seq_one_letter_code
_entity_poly.pdbx_strand_id
1 'polypeptide(L)'
;MNSNKKYRINEALDKLPIKKHKQALHILPALLGVSQATLNNYRAMEVGDKQDIPHTAVLKLERFFDLQAGELRNFDVDVVPISKRPDEPDDVAGDFSLSK
;
A
#
# COMPACT_ATOMS: atom_id res chain seq x y z
N MET A 1 -8.32 -19.83 3.16
CA MET A 1 -7.27 -18.84 3.51
C MET A 1 -7.93 -17.47 3.46
N ASN A 2 -8.53 -17.02 4.57
CA ASN A 2 -9.16 -15.71 4.66
C ASN A 2 -8.26 -14.82 5.50
N SER A 3 -7.25 -14.23 4.87
CA SER A 3 -6.41 -13.28 5.58
C SER A 3 -7.00 -11.90 5.35
N ASN A 4 -7.75 -11.41 6.35
CA ASN A 4 -8.20 -10.01 6.46
C ASN A 4 -7.02 -9.06 6.71
N LYS A 5 -5.92 -9.27 5.96
CA LYS A 5 -4.66 -8.57 6.09
C LYS A 5 -4.58 -7.51 5.01
N LYS A 6 -4.06 -6.35 5.38
CA LYS A 6 -3.94 -5.18 4.50
C LYS A 6 -2.90 -5.40 3.40
N TYR A 7 -1.86 -6.18 3.72
CA TYR A 7 -0.76 -6.51 2.83
C TYR A 7 -0.53 -8.02 2.77
N ARG A 8 -0.20 -8.51 1.57
CA ARG A 8 0.00 -9.94 1.26
C ARG A 8 1.42 -10.42 1.55
N ILE A 9 2.09 -9.84 2.56
CA ILE A 9 3.51 -10.13 2.87
C ILE A 9 3.71 -11.59 3.29
N ASN A 10 2.80 -12.14 4.10
CA ASN A 10 2.89 -13.56 4.48
C ASN A 10 2.67 -14.47 3.27
N GLU A 11 1.73 -14.16 2.38
CA GLU A 11 1.52 -14.93 1.15
C GLU A 11 2.76 -14.88 0.23
N ALA A 12 3.42 -13.73 0.13
CA ALA A 12 4.65 -13.58 -0.63
C ALA A 12 5.80 -14.40 -0.02
N LEU A 13 5.90 -14.43 1.32
CA LEU A 13 6.85 -15.26 2.04
C LEU A 13 6.57 -16.76 1.88
N ASP A 14 5.31 -17.19 1.98
CA ASP A 14 4.91 -18.60 1.88
C ASP A 14 5.17 -19.20 0.50
N LYS A 15 5.22 -18.38 -0.55
CA LYS A 15 5.64 -18.79 -1.90
C LYS A 15 7.14 -19.11 -2.00
N LEU A 16 7.95 -18.69 -1.03
CA LEU A 16 9.38 -18.99 -1.01
C LEU A 16 9.66 -20.39 -0.43
N PRO A 17 10.71 -21.09 -0.92
CA PRO A 17 11.20 -22.29 -0.26
C PRO A 17 11.56 -22.03 1.21
N ILE A 18 11.35 -23.00 2.10
CA ILE A 18 11.55 -22.88 3.56
C ILE A 18 12.89 -22.23 3.95
N LYS A 19 13.98 -22.58 3.25
CA LYS A 19 15.31 -21.98 3.46
C LYS A 19 15.32 -20.49 3.16
N LYS A 20 14.77 -20.10 1.99
CA LYS A 20 14.66 -18.70 1.57
C LYS A 20 13.68 -17.91 2.43
N HIS A 21 12.59 -18.53 2.89
CA HIS A 21 11.65 -17.90 3.82
C HIS A 21 12.35 -17.45 5.11
N LYS A 22 13.13 -18.33 5.75
CA LYS A 22 13.89 -17.98 6.96
C LYS A 22 14.92 -16.89 6.70
N GLN A 23 15.61 -16.95 5.57
CA GLN A 23 16.57 -15.91 5.16
C GLN A 23 15.89 -14.57 4.93
N ALA A 24 14.74 -14.55 4.24
CA ALA A 24 13.97 -13.34 3.99
C ALA A 24 13.56 -12.67 5.31
N LEU A 25 13.05 -13.42 6.29
CA LEU A 25 12.70 -12.86 7.60
C LEU A 25 13.88 -12.22 8.34
N HIS A 26 15.11 -12.67 8.08
CA HIS A 26 16.32 -12.10 8.67
C HIS A 26 16.82 -10.85 7.91
N ILE A 27 16.67 -10.83 6.59
CA ILE A 27 17.17 -9.75 5.72
C ILE A 27 16.20 -8.57 5.66
N LEU A 28 14.89 -8.83 5.67
CA LEU A 28 13.84 -7.83 5.49
C LEU A 28 13.91 -6.66 6.50
N PRO A 29 14.13 -6.87 7.82
CA PRO A 29 14.24 -5.76 8.76
C PRO A 29 15.38 -4.80 8.37
N ALA A 30 16.54 -5.34 8.02
CA ALA A 30 17.70 -4.56 7.59
C ALA A 30 17.46 -3.83 6.27
N LEU A 31 16.84 -4.50 5.28
CA LEU A 31 16.50 -3.89 3.99
C LEU A 31 15.54 -2.70 4.13
N LEU A 32 14.57 -2.84 5.03
CA LEU A 32 13.56 -1.80 5.29
C LEU A 32 14.05 -0.72 6.24
N GLY A 33 15.12 -0.97 6.99
CA GLY A 33 15.62 -0.07 8.04
C GLY A 33 14.69 -0.03 9.26
N VAL A 34 14.03 -1.16 9.58
CA VAL A 34 13.05 -1.27 10.66
C VAL A 34 13.40 -2.40 11.62
N SER A 35 12.81 -2.36 12.82
CA SER A 35 12.95 -3.45 13.79
C SER A 35 12.21 -4.72 13.36
N GLN A 36 12.59 -5.87 13.91
CA GLN A 36 11.85 -7.12 13.71
C GLN A 36 10.39 -7.00 14.18
N ALA A 37 10.13 -6.25 15.25
CA ALA A 37 8.78 -6.00 15.76
C ALA A 37 7.94 -5.22 14.74
N THR A 38 8.53 -4.19 14.13
CA THR A 38 7.90 -3.41 13.06
C THR A 38 7.55 -4.28 11.85
N LEU A 39 8.48 -5.17 11.42
CA LEU A 39 8.20 -6.12 10.35
C LEU A 39 7.04 -7.06 10.71
N ASN A 40 6.97 -7.53 11.96
CA ASN A 40 5.86 -8.35 12.41
C ASN A 40 4.53 -7.59 12.40
N ASN A 41 4.52 -6.31 12.80
CA ASN A 41 3.33 -5.45 12.71
C ASN A 41 2.88 -5.27 11.25
N TYR A 42 3.82 -5.03 10.32
CA TYR A 42 3.52 -4.94 8.89
C TYR A 42 2.86 -6.20 8.35
N ARG A 43 3.32 -7.38 8.79
CA ARG A 43 2.76 -8.69 8.39
C ARG A 43 1.41 -9.00 9.04
N ALA A 44 1.12 -8.41 10.19
CA ALA A 44 -0.10 -8.67 10.96
C ALA A 44 -1.22 -7.64 10.70
N MET A 45 -0.90 -6.52 10.05
CA MET A 45 -1.81 -5.40 9.81
C MET A 45 -3.08 -5.82 9.07
N GLU A 46 -4.23 -5.37 9.58
CA GLU A 46 -5.55 -5.75 9.06
C GLU A 46 -6.15 -4.68 8.16
N VAL A 47 -7.04 -5.09 7.26
CA VAL A 47 -7.81 -4.14 6.44
C VAL A 47 -8.67 -3.30 7.39
N GLY A 48 -8.51 -1.98 7.34
CA GLY A 48 -9.19 -1.03 8.24
C GLY A 48 -8.34 -0.51 9.40
N ASP A 49 -7.12 -1.03 9.60
CA ASP A 49 -6.18 -0.44 10.54
C ASP A 49 -5.81 0.99 10.11
N LYS A 50 -5.78 1.91 11.08
CA LYS A 50 -5.38 3.31 10.90
C LYS A 50 -3.91 3.42 10.52
N GLN A 51 -3.09 2.47 10.97
CA GLN A 51 -1.68 2.43 10.62
C GLN A 51 -1.52 1.94 9.18
N ASP A 52 -0.46 2.43 8.53
CA ASP A 52 -0.10 1.98 7.19
C ASP A 52 1.40 1.76 7.09
N ILE A 53 1.80 0.90 6.15
CA ILE A 53 3.21 0.70 5.84
C ILE A 53 3.68 1.91 5.02
N PRO A 54 4.82 2.54 5.37
CA PRO A 54 5.38 3.61 4.55
C PRO A 54 5.54 3.16 3.10
N HIS A 55 5.15 4.00 2.15
CA HIS A 55 5.18 3.65 0.72
C HIS A 55 6.55 3.18 0.23
N THR A 56 7.63 3.79 0.74
CA THR A 56 9.01 3.39 0.44
C THR A 56 9.32 1.95 0.90
N ALA A 57 8.76 1.51 2.02
CA ALA A 57 8.90 0.14 2.50
C ALA A 57 8.07 -0.84 1.65
N VAL A 58 6.87 -0.44 1.21
CA VAL A 58 6.05 -1.23 0.28
C VAL A 58 6.79 -1.48 -1.04
N LEU A 59 7.34 -0.43 -1.66
CA LEU A 59 8.11 -0.55 -2.91
C LEU A 59 9.33 -1.47 -2.75
N LYS A 60 10.04 -1.40 -1.62
CA LYS A 60 11.17 -2.28 -1.33
C LYS A 60 10.72 -3.74 -1.21
N LEU A 61 9.59 -4.00 -0.56
CA LEU A 61 9.02 -5.34 -0.44
C LEU A 61 8.60 -5.88 -1.81
N GLU A 62 7.91 -5.07 -2.62
CA GLU A 62 7.51 -5.46 -3.99
C GLU A 62 8.71 -5.85 -4.84
N ARG A 63 9.77 -5.02 -4.86
CA ARG A 63 11.02 -5.35 -5.55
C ARG A 63 11.73 -6.58 -4.97
N PHE A 64 11.66 -6.79 -3.66
CA PHE A 64 12.29 -7.94 -3.01
C PHE A 64 11.61 -9.26 -3.39
N PHE A 65 10.28 -9.24 -3.58
CA PHE A 65 9.49 -10.42 -3.96
C PHE A 65 9.26 -10.54 -5.47
N ASP A 66 9.81 -9.63 -6.28
CA ASP A 66 9.60 -9.56 -7.73
C ASP A 66 8.12 -9.41 -8.12
N LEU A 67 7.42 -8.53 -7.40
CA LEU A 67 6.01 -8.17 -7.62
C LEU A 67 5.89 -6.82 -8.35
N GLN A 68 4.81 -6.62 -9.10
CA GLN A 68 4.49 -5.33 -9.68
C GLN A 68 4.01 -4.34 -8.61
N ALA A 69 4.19 -3.05 -8.89
CA ALA A 69 3.78 -1.98 -7.98
C ALA A 69 2.27 -2.04 -7.72
N GLY A 70 1.88 -2.14 -6.46
CA GLY A 70 0.49 -2.28 -6.02
C GLY A 70 0.07 -3.72 -5.71
N GLU A 71 0.76 -4.75 -6.21
CA GLU A 71 0.36 -6.16 -6.01
C GLU A 71 0.53 -6.65 -4.57
N LEU A 72 1.35 -5.97 -3.76
CA LEU A 72 1.52 -6.33 -2.36
C LEU A 72 0.28 -5.98 -1.52
N ARG A 73 -0.55 -5.02 -1.96
CA ARG A 73 -1.77 -4.61 -1.26
C ARG A 73 -2.86 -5.65 -1.49
N ASN A 74 -3.69 -5.86 -0.47
CA ASN A 74 -4.81 -6.80 -0.54
C ASN A 74 -6.17 -6.11 -0.72
N PHE A 75 -6.17 -4.87 -1.20
CA PHE A 75 -7.38 -4.08 -1.42
C PHE A 75 -7.27 -3.36 -2.76
N ASP A 76 -8.39 -3.28 -3.47
CA ASP A 76 -8.49 -2.49 -4.68
C ASP A 76 -8.56 -0.99 -4.36
N VAL A 77 -7.94 -0.19 -5.23
CA VAL A 77 -8.05 1.27 -5.18
C VAL A 77 -8.77 1.70 -6.43
N ASP A 78 -10.02 2.12 -6.29
CA ASP A 78 -10.75 2.77 -7.39
C ASP A 78 -10.16 4.16 -7.61
N VAL A 79 -9.30 4.27 -8.63
CA VAL A 79 -8.72 5.56 -9.04
C VAL A 79 -9.39 6.02 -10.34
N VAL A 80 -10.08 7.16 -10.28
CA VAL A 80 -10.53 7.84 -11.49
C VAL A 80 -9.35 8.65 -12.04
N PRO A 81 -8.84 8.33 -13.24
CA PRO A 81 -7.74 9.09 -13.83
C PRO A 81 -8.19 10.53 -14.08
N ILE A 82 -7.27 11.47 -13.86
CA ILE A 82 -7.56 12.91 -14.02
C ILE A 82 -8.10 13.23 -15.42
N SER A 83 -7.63 12.53 -16.45
CA SER A 83 -8.09 12.68 -17.83
C SER A 83 -9.56 12.32 -18.07
N LYS A 84 -10.21 11.65 -17.12
CA LYS A 84 -11.64 11.30 -17.18
C LYS A 84 -12.48 12.07 -16.18
N ARG A 85 -11.88 13.01 -15.42
CA ARG A 85 -12.65 13.91 -14.57
C ARG A 85 -13.34 14.94 -15.47
N PRO A 86 -14.65 15.18 -15.32
CA PRO A 86 -15.29 16.29 -16.00
C PRO A 86 -14.60 17.57 -15.51
N ASP A 87 -14.11 18.39 -16.44
CA ASP A 87 -13.63 19.74 -16.13
C ASP A 87 -14.74 20.46 -15.35
N GLU A 88 -14.41 20.95 -14.16
CA GLU A 88 -15.32 21.83 -13.41
C GLU A 88 -15.67 23.01 -14.34
N PRO A 89 -16.94 23.41 -14.48
CA PRO A 89 -17.27 24.57 -15.28
C PRO A 89 -16.59 25.80 -14.67
N ASP A 90 -15.83 26.54 -15.49
CA ASP A 90 -15.18 27.82 -15.15
C ASP A 90 -16.16 28.93 -14.69
N ASP A 91 -17.46 28.65 -14.66
CA ASP A 91 -18.50 29.61 -14.32
C ASP A 91 -18.83 29.61 -12.81
N VAL A 92 -17.89 30.11 -12.00
CA VAL A 92 -18.28 30.89 -10.81
C VAL A 92 -18.31 32.36 -11.20
N ALA A 93 -19.15 32.70 -12.18
CA ALA A 93 -19.59 34.08 -12.36
C ALA A 93 -20.47 34.41 -11.15
N GLY A 94 -19.82 34.88 -10.09
CA GLY A 94 -20.49 35.46 -8.94
C GLY A 94 -21.37 36.61 -9.41
N ASP A 95 -22.68 36.36 -9.44
CA ASP A 95 -23.71 37.38 -9.51
C ASP A 95 -23.66 38.21 -8.22
N PHE A 96 -22.73 39.17 -8.17
CA PHE A 96 -22.83 40.31 -7.26
C PHE A 96 -23.74 41.35 -7.92
N SER A 97 -25.03 41.05 -7.99
CA SER A 97 -26.05 42.06 -8.19
C SER A 97 -26.13 42.93 -6.92
N LEU A 98 -25.37 44.02 -6.92
CA LEU A 98 -25.58 45.16 -6.03
C LEU A 98 -26.87 45.87 -6.46
N SER A 99 -27.98 45.53 -5.81
CA SER A 99 -29.19 46.35 -5.86
C SER A 99 -29.02 47.53 -4.90
N LYS A 100 -28.97 48.75 -5.45
CA LYS A 100 -29.26 50.01 -4.74
C LYS A 100 -30.72 50.39 -4.94
#